data_AF-A0A9P8J2L8-F1
#
_entry.id   AF-A0A9P8J2L8-F1
#
_cell.length_a   1.000
_cell.length_b   1.000
_cell.length_c   1.000
_cell.angle_alpha   90.00
_cell.angle_beta   90.00
_cell.angle_gamma   90.00
#
_symmetry.space_group_name_H-M   'P 1'
#
loop_
_entity.id
_entity.type
_entity.pdbx_description
1 polymer ?
#
loop_
_entity_poly.entity_id
_entity_poly.type
_entity_poly.pdbx_seq_one_letter_code
_entity_poly.pdbx_strand_id
1 'polypeptide(L)' 'MKAPKSGKKVAAAPFPQGKAGVSKKNAKNPLIERRPRNFGIGQDIQPRRNLSRMVRWPEYVRLQR' A
#
# COMPACT_ATOMS: atom_id res chain seq x y z
N MET A 1 -0.62 18.63 58.61
CA MET A 1 -1.92 18.25 58.00
C MET A 1 -1.88 18.62 56.51
N LYS A 2 -2.04 17.61 55.65
CA LYS A 2 -2.45 17.59 54.22
C LYS A 2 -2.21 18.82 53.30
N ALA A 3 -1.44 18.62 52.23
CA ALA A 3 -1.36 19.55 51.07
C ALA A 3 -2.66 19.57 50.25
N PRO A 4 -2.82 20.55 49.34
CA PRO A 4 -2.85 20.16 47.94
C PRO A 4 -1.96 21.01 47.01
N LYS A 5 -1.32 20.28 46.09
CA LYS A 5 -0.47 20.75 44.98
C LYS A 5 -1.24 21.67 44.04
N SER A 6 -0.88 22.94 43.96
CA SER A 6 -1.32 23.83 42.87
C SER A 6 -0.38 23.66 41.67
N GLY A 7 -0.70 22.69 40.81
CA GLY A 7 -0.01 22.49 39.54
C GLY A 7 -0.23 23.69 38.61
N LYS A 8 0.86 24.33 38.22
CA LYS A 8 0.92 25.37 37.18
C LYS A 8 0.28 24.82 35.90
N LYS A 9 -0.85 25.37 35.45
CA LYS A 9 -1.40 25.06 34.12
C LYS A 9 -0.44 25.65 33.08
N VAL A 10 0.45 24.81 32.55
CA VAL A 10 1.26 25.14 31.39
C VAL A 10 0.33 25.09 30.17
N ALA A 11 0.29 26.16 29.38
CA ALA A 11 -0.47 26.22 28.13
C ALA A 11 -0.04 25.08 27.21
N ALA A 12 -1.02 24.43 26.55
CA ALA A 12 -0.73 23.42 25.56
C ALA A 12 0.17 24.03 24.47
N ALA A 13 1.30 23.37 24.19
CA ALA A 13 2.19 23.79 23.11
C ALA A 13 1.39 23.83 21.78
N PRO A 14 1.55 24.88 20.95
CA PRO A 14 0.74 25.09 19.75
C PRO A 14 1.01 24.07 18.63
N PHE A 15 1.85 23.08 18.85
CA PHE A 15 2.13 22.02 17.89
C PHE A 15 1.94 20.65 18.54
N PRO A 16 0.84 19.94 18.26
CA PRO A 16 0.76 18.53 18.56
C PRO A 16 1.78 17.79 17.67
N GLN A 17 2.96 17.52 18.21
CA GLN A 17 3.86 16.49 17.70
C GLN A 17 3.26 15.13 18.05
N GLY A 18 2.23 14.75 17.29
CA GLY A 18 1.40 13.58 17.56
C GLY A 18 0.68 13.15 16.30
N LYS A 19 1.38 12.30 15.52
CA LYS A 19 0.83 11.39 14.49
C LYS A 19 -0.36 11.94 13.71
N ALA A 20 -0.10 12.89 12.81
CA ALA A 20 -0.92 12.98 11.61
C ALA A 20 -0.66 11.69 10.82
N GLY A 21 -1.53 10.70 11.00
CA GLY A 21 -1.86 9.78 9.94
C GLY A 21 -2.32 10.66 8.79
N VAL A 22 -1.35 11.09 7.97
CA VAL A 22 -1.62 11.70 6.69
C VAL A 22 -2.23 10.56 5.88
N SER A 23 -3.53 10.37 6.05
CA SER A 23 -4.36 10.00 4.93
C SER A 23 -4.08 11.11 3.92
N LYS A 24 -3.06 10.89 3.09
CA LYS A 24 -2.86 11.60 1.85
C LYS A 24 -4.13 11.28 1.08
N LYS A 25 -5.20 12.03 1.34
CA LYS A 25 -6.29 12.17 0.40
C LYS A 25 -5.66 12.98 -0.71
N ASN A 26 -4.86 12.29 -1.54
CA ASN A 26 -4.50 12.79 -2.84
C ASN A 26 -5.82 13.26 -3.43
N ALA A 27 -5.89 14.55 -3.79
CA ALA A 27 -7.05 15.09 -4.48
C ALA A 27 -7.35 14.14 -5.64
N LYS A 28 -8.46 13.41 -5.54
CA LYS A 28 -8.87 12.48 -6.60
C LYS A 28 -9.28 13.39 -7.74
N ASN A 29 -8.43 13.50 -8.75
CA ASN A 29 -8.77 14.25 -9.95
C ASN A 29 -10.04 13.64 -10.54
N PRO A 30 -11.16 14.39 -10.64
CA PRO A 30 -12.44 13.86 -11.11
C PRO A 30 -12.38 13.39 -12.57
N LEU A 31 -11.34 13.77 -13.32
CA LEU A 31 -11.09 13.32 -14.69
C LEU A 31 -10.44 11.93 -14.76
N ILE A 32 -9.93 11.40 -13.64
CA ILE A 32 -9.22 10.11 -13.60
C ILE A 32 -10.05 9.10 -12.81
N GLU A 33 -10.67 8.19 -13.55
CA GLU A 33 -11.42 7.06 -13.00
C GLU A 33 -10.53 5.81 -12.89
N ARG A 34 -10.78 4.99 -11.85
CA ARG A 34 -10.16 3.67 -11.73
C ARG A 34 -10.84 2.71 -12.72
N ARG A 35 -10.07 2.12 -13.63
CA ARG A 35 -10.53 1.08 -14.56
C ARG A 35 -9.84 -0.26 -14.29
N PRO A 36 -10.29 -1.05 -13.28
CA PRO A 36 -9.72 -2.36 -13.03
C PRO A 36 -10.15 -3.33 -14.12
N ARG A 37 -9.23 -4.17 -14.59
CA ARG A 37 -9.50 -5.27 -15.52
C ARG A 37 -9.74 -6.56 -14.75
N ASN A 38 -10.67 -7.40 -15.22
CA ASN A 38 -10.95 -8.70 -14.64
C ASN A 38 -10.23 -9.78 -15.45
N PHE A 39 -9.29 -10.49 -14.82
CA PHE A 39 -8.45 -11.49 -15.49
C PHE A 39 -8.84 -12.95 -15.16
N GLY A 40 -10.09 -13.16 -14.75
CA GLY A 40 -10.69 -14.49 -14.61
C GLY A 40 -10.88 -15.20 -15.95
N ILE A 41 -11.32 -16.46 -15.91
CA ILE A 41 -11.57 -17.26 -17.11
C ILE A 41 -12.72 -16.64 -17.92
N GLY A 42 -12.51 -16.40 -19.22
CA GLY A 42 -13.52 -15.85 -20.12
C GLY A 42 -13.75 -14.33 -19.99
N GLN A 43 -12.86 -13.60 -19.32
CA GLN A 43 -12.95 -12.14 -19.13
C GLN A 43 -11.86 -11.43 -19.95
N ASP A 44 -11.26 -10.35 -19.42
CA ASP A 44 -10.21 -9.60 -20.11
C ASP A 44 -8.98 -10.46 -20.44
N ILE A 45 -8.22 -10.04 -21.46
CA ILE A 45 -6.97 -10.71 -21.83
C ILE A 45 -6.01 -10.81 -20.64
N GLN A 46 -5.43 -12.00 -20.47
CA GLN A 46 -4.53 -12.26 -19.37
C GLN A 46 -3.27 -11.38 -19.46
N PRO A 47 -2.78 -10.83 -18.34
CA PRO A 47 -1.49 -10.15 -18.31
C PRO A 47 -0.34 -11.11 -18.64
N ARG A 48 0.80 -10.52 -19.03
CA ARG A 48 2.05 -11.25 -19.20
C ARG A 48 2.48 -11.78 -17.84
N ARG A 49 2.74 -13.09 -17.75
CA ARG A 49 3.21 -13.77 -16.54
C ARG A 49 4.53 -14.50 -16.81
N ASN A 50 5.26 -14.85 -15.76
CA ASN A 50 6.47 -15.64 -15.90
C ASN A 50 6.13 -17.06 -16.38
N LEU A 51 6.59 -17.42 -17.58
CA LEU A 51 6.35 -18.72 -18.19
C LEU A 51 7.56 -19.66 -18.08
N SER A 52 8.58 -19.33 -17.29
CA SER A 52 9.81 -20.12 -17.17
C SER A 52 9.58 -21.60 -16.85
N ARG A 53 8.46 -21.99 -16.25
CA ARG A 53 8.13 -23.40 -15.99
C ARG A 53 7.42 -24.10 -17.15
N MET A 54 6.72 -23.35 -17.99
CA MET A 54 5.86 -23.85 -19.07
C MET A 54 6.56 -23.78 -20.43
N VAL A 55 7.69 -23.06 -20.51
CA VAL A 55 8.51 -22.96 -21.72
C VAL A 55 9.21 -24.30 -21.97
N ARG A 56 9.21 -24.71 -23.23
CA ARG A 56 10.05 -25.81 -23.70
C ARG A 56 11.52 -25.40 -23.61
N TRP A 57 12.20 -25.85 -22.55
CA TRP A 57 13.62 -25.59 -22.38
C TRP A 57 14.48 -26.39 -23.36
N PRO A 58 15.67 -25.88 -23.71
CA PRO A 58 16.67 -26.63 -24.44
C PRO A 58 16.95 -27.97 -23.76
N GLU A 59 17.25 -28.99 -24.56
CA GLU A 59 17.35 -30.37 -24.07
C GLU A 59 18.39 -30.52 -22.97
N TYR A 60 19.54 -29.87 -23.10
CA TYR A 60 20.60 -29.90 -22.10
C TYR A 60 20.16 -29.30 -20.75
N VAL A 61 19.31 -28.26 -20.76
CA VAL A 61 18.78 -27.67 -19.52
C VAL A 61 17.80 -28.62 -18.83
N ARG A 62 17.06 -29.42 -19.60
CA ARG A 62 16.18 -30.45 -19.03
C ARG A 62 16.98 -31.60 -18.44
N LEU A 63 18.07 -32.00 -19.10
CA LEU A 63 18.94 -33.09 -18.65
C LEU A 63 19.74 -32.74 -17.38
N GLN A 64 20.13 -31.48 -17.23
CA GLN A 64 20.93 -30.99 -16.11
C GLN A 64 20.11 -30.54 -14.88
N ARG A 65 18.77 -30.55 -14.98
CA ARG A 65 17.86 -30.19 -13.87
C ARG A 65 17.43 -31.43 -13.12
#